data_AF-A0A261QHV7-F1
#
_entry.id   AF-A0A261QHV7-F1
#
_cell.length_a   1.000
_cell.length_b   1.000
_cell.length_c   1.000
_cell.angle_alpha   90.00
_cell.angle_beta   90.00
_cell.angle_gamma   90.00
#
_symmetry.space_group_name_H-M   'P 1'
#
loop_
_entity.id
_entity.type
_entity.pdbx_description
1 polymer ?
#
loop_
_entity_poly.entity_id
_entity_poly.type
_entity_poly.pdbx_seq_one_letter_code
_entity_poly.pdbx_strand_id
1 'polypeptide(L)'
;MATRQAVEQFIEQCKGALEFAEQQYKEASTQEHYNDVEFSQAQLTLEQTLNNLDKLSHSANSQQKEELRQMKLQIHQKQNEMILLDH
;
A
#
# COMPACT_ATOMS: atom_id res chain seq x y z
N MET A 1 -23.30 -12.62 0.40
CA MET A 1 -22.53 -11.43 0.82
C MET A 1 -21.29 -11.34 -0.07
N ALA A 2 -21.28 -10.45 -1.05
CA ALA A 2 -20.11 -10.25 -1.93
C ALA A 2 -19.15 -9.16 -1.39
N THR A 3 -19.67 -8.22 -0.59
CA THR A 3 -18.91 -7.06 -0.09
C THR A 3 -17.95 -7.40 1.04
N ARG A 4 -18.29 -8.34 1.94
CA ARG A 4 -17.38 -8.76 3.01
C ARG A 4 -16.12 -9.41 2.46
N GLN A 5 -16.28 -10.35 1.53
CA GLN A 5 -15.16 -11.05 0.89
C GLN A 5 -14.31 -10.09 0.05
N ALA A 6 -14.94 -9.11 -0.63
CA ALA A 6 -14.21 -8.09 -1.38
C ALA A 6 -13.31 -7.22 -0.48
N VAL A 7 -13.80 -6.82 0.71
CA VAL A 7 -12.99 -6.08 1.69
C VAL A 7 -11.83 -6.93 2.21
N GLU A 8 -12.08 -8.18 2.58
CA GLU A 8 -11.04 -9.10 3.07
C GLU A 8 -9.96 -9.33 2.00
N GLN A 9 -10.35 -9.56 0.74
CA GLN A 9 -9.41 -9.65 -0.39
C GLN A 9 -8.62 -8.35 -0.60
N PHE A 10 -9.28 -7.20 -0.46
CA PHE A 10 -8.62 -5.92 -0.62
C PHE A 10 -7.60 -5.64 0.51
N ILE A 11 -7.89 -6.05 1.74
CA ILE A 11 -6.94 -5.96 2.85
C ILE A 11 -5.69 -6.81 2.56
N GLU A 12 -5.86 -8.03 2.03
CA GLU A 12 -4.72 -8.86 1.62
C GLU A 12 -3.92 -8.21 0.47
N GLN A 13 -4.58 -7.57 -0.50
CA GLN A 13 -3.90 -6.79 -1.53
C GLN A 13 -3.07 -5.63 -0.94
N CYS A 14 -3.63 -4.92 0.04
CA CYS A 14 -2.91 -3.84 0.73
C CYS A 14 -1.64 -4.36 1.43
N LYS A 15 -1.71 -5.54 2.06
CA LYS A 15 -0.55 -6.17 2.70
C LYS A 15 0.51 -6.53 1.67
N GLY A 16 0.12 -7.18 0.57
CA GLY A 16 1.06 -7.51 -0.51
C GLY A 16 1.72 -6.27 -1.14
N ALA A 17 0.97 -5.17 -1.31
CA ALA A 17 1.53 -3.91 -1.79
C ALA A 17 2.55 -3.32 -0.81
N LEU A 18 2.28 -3.36 0.50
CA LEU A 18 3.21 -2.92 1.54
C LEU A 18 4.47 -3.79 1.59
N GLU A 19 4.33 -5.10 1.52
CA GLU A 19 5.46 -6.03 1.50
C GLU A 19 6.36 -5.80 0.27
N PHE A 20 5.74 -5.64 -0.90
CA PHE A 20 6.47 -5.32 -2.13
C PHE A 20 7.19 -3.97 -1.99
N ALA A 21 6.51 -2.92 -1.53
CA ALA A 21 7.12 -1.61 -1.33
C ALA A 21 8.25 -1.62 -0.28
N GLU A 22 8.11 -2.41 0.78
CA GLU A 22 9.16 -2.59 1.79
C GLU A 22 10.40 -3.28 1.22
N GLN A 23 10.22 -4.29 0.37
CA GLN A 23 11.33 -4.94 -0.33
C GLN A 23 12.03 -3.95 -1.26
N GLN A 24 11.27 -3.22 -2.07
CA GLN A 24 11.82 -2.26 -3.02
C GLN A 24 12.51 -1.08 -2.32
N TYR A 25 11.97 -0.62 -1.20
CA TYR A 25 12.63 0.38 -0.35
C TYR A 25 13.98 -0.11 0.17
N LYS A 26 14.06 -1.37 0.64
CA LYS A 26 15.32 -1.95 1.12
C LYS A 26 16.35 -2.04 0.00
N GLU A 27 15.96 -2.55 -1.17
CA GLU A 27 16.81 -2.67 -2.35
C GLU A 27 17.31 -1.28 -2.79
N ALA A 28 16.43 -0.29 -2.88
CA ALA A 28 16.76 1.08 -3.24
C ALA A 28 17.59 1.81 -2.17
N SER A 29 17.56 1.37 -0.91
CA SER A 29 18.40 1.97 0.15
C SER A 29 19.86 1.48 0.12
N THR A 30 20.20 0.55 -0.77
CA THR A 30 21.57 0.06 -0.96
C THR A 30 22.37 0.94 -1.93
N GLN A 31 23.70 0.95 -1.79
CA GLN A 31 24.60 1.88 -2.50
C GLN A 31 24.48 1.87 -4.04
N GLU A 32 23.96 0.80 -4.63
CA GLU A 32 24.01 0.62 -6.08
C GLU A 32 22.67 0.89 -6.79
N HIS A 33 21.57 1.13 -6.05
CA HIS A 33 20.26 1.58 -6.58
C HIS A 33 19.83 0.87 -7.89
N TYR A 34 19.81 -0.46 -7.91
CA TYR A 34 19.54 -1.22 -9.14
C TYR A 34 18.06 -1.39 -9.49
N ASN A 35 17.14 -0.86 -8.69
CA ASN A 35 15.72 -1.20 -8.75
C ASN A 35 14.79 0.00 -8.98
N ASP A 36 15.26 1.07 -9.65
CA ASP A 36 14.48 2.29 -9.89
C ASP A 36 13.10 2.04 -10.53
N VAL A 37 13.02 1.05 -11.43
CA VAL A 37 11.78 0.68 -12.13
C VAL A 37 10.80 0.04 -11.15
N GLU A 38 11.25 -0.96 -10.39
CA GLU A 38 10.45 -1.65 -9.40
C GLU A 38 10.09 -0.75 -8.21
N PHE A 39 10.97 0.19 -7.85
CA PHE A 39 10.72 1.22 -6.85
C PHE A 39 9.60 2.17 -7.29
N SER A 40 9.68 2.69 -8.52
CA SER A 40 8.61 3.50 -9.12
C SER A 40 7.30 2.72 -9.21
N GLN A 41 7.37 1.43 -9.57
CA GLN A 41 6.21 0.55 -9.63
C GLN A 41 5.61 0.33 -8.23
N ALA A 42 6.43 0.18 -7.19
CA ALA A 42 5.98 0.08 -5.82
C ALA A 42 5.26 1.36 -5.37
N GLN A 43 5.82 2.55 -5.64
CA GLN A 43 5.16 3.82 -5.35
C GLN A 43 3.79 3.93 -6.05
N LEU A 44 3.72 3.60 -7.34
CA LEU A 44 2.46 3.59 -8.11
C LEU A 44 1.44 2.61 -7.51
N THR A 45 1.89 1.43 -7.08
CA THR A 45 1.03 0.40 -6.49
C THR A 45 0.44 0.87 -5.16
N LEU A 46 1.24 1.53 -4.32
CA LEU A 46 0.75 2.14 -3.07
C LEU A 46 -0.30 3.22 -3.34
N GLU A 47 -0.07 4.09 -4.33
CA GLU A 47 -1.02 5.14 -4.73
C GLU A 47 -2.34 4.56 -5.24
N GLN A 48 -2.29 3.57 -6.13
CA GLN A 48 -3.48 2.88 -6.64
C GLN A 48 -4.26 2.21 -5.51
N THR A 49 -3.56 1.62 -4.56
CA THR A 49 -4.18 0.99 -3.39
C THR A 49 -4.91 2.02 -2.54
N LEU A 50 -4.32 3.18 -2.26
CA LEU A 50 -4.98 4.26 -1.53
C LEU A 50 -6.27 4.73 -2.22
N ASN A 51 -6.22 4.91 -3.54
CA ASN A 51 -7.37 5.33 -4.34
C ASN A 51 -8.52 4.31 -4.30
N ASN A 52 -8.20 3.01 -4.25
CA ASN A 52 -9.20 1.95 -4.16
C ASN A 52 -9.75 1.78 -2.74
N LEU A 53 -8.92 2.03 -1.71
CA LEU A 53 -9.30 1.96 -0.31
C LEU A 53 -10.42 2.94 0.01
N ASP A 54 -10.31 4.17 -0.47
CA ASP A 54 -11.34 5.20 -0.25
C ASP A 54 -12.68 4.77 -0.86
N LYS A 55 -12.69 4.11 -2.02
CA LYS A 55 -13.91 3.57 -2.64
C LYS A 55 -14.52 2.44 -1.79
N LEU A 56 -13.71 1.49 -1.32
CA LEU A 56 -14.19 0.36 -0.53
C LEU A 56 -14.74 0.76 0.84
N SER A 57 -14.15 1.79 1.47
CA SER A 57 -14.54 2.27 2.80
C SER A 57 -16.03 2.64 2.91
N HIS A 58 -16.67 3.02 1.80
CA HIS A 58 -18.10 3.37 1.75
C HIS A 58 -19.03 2.16 1.94
N SER A 59 -18.56 0.97 1.57
CA SER A 59 -19.32 -0.29 1.61
C SER A 59 -18.96 -1.20 2.77
N ALA A 60 -17.89 -0.87 3.50
CA ALA A 60 -17.40 -1.60 4.66
C ALA A 60 -18.27 -1.37 5.91
N ASN A 61 -18.35 -2.37 6.79
CA ASN A 61 -18.94 -2.20 8.12
C ASN A 61 -17.98 -1.45 9.07
N SER A 62 -18.42 -1.13 10.29
CA SER A 62 -17.62 -0.36 11.26
C SER A 62 -16.26 -0.99 11.59
N GLN A 63 -16.21 -2.30 11.79
CA GLN A 63 -14.95 -3.02 12.06
C GLN A 63 -14.00 -2.95 10.87
N GLN A 64 -14.52 -3.26 9.68
CA GLN A 64 -13.76 -3.22 8.43
C GLN A 64 -13.27 -1.82 8.09
N LYS A 65 -14.05 -0.77 8.38
CA LYS A 65 -13.60 0.62 8.19
C LYS A 65 -12.40 0.95 9.05
N GLU A 66 -12.35 0.45 10.28
CA GLU A 66 -11.20 0.67 11.16
C GLU A 66 -9.96 -0.07 10.64
N GLU A 67 -10.11 -1.32 10.20
CA GLU A 67 -9.02 -2.07 9.56
C GLU A 67 -8.50 -1.34 8.30
N LEU A 68 -9.38 -0.88 7.42
CA LEU A 68 -9.02 -0.09 6.24
C LEU A 68 -8.34 1.23 6.63
N ARG A 69 -8.80 1.91 7.69
CA ARG A 69 -8.16 3.14 8.18
C ARG A 69 -6.73 2.88 8.66
N GLN A 70 -6.49 1.77 9.35
CA GLN A 70 -5.14 1.37 9.77
C GLN A 70 -4.25 1.05 8.59
N MET A 71 -4.77 0.34 7.58
CA MET A 71 -4.01 0.09 6.34
C MET A 71 -3.67 1.38 5.60
N LYS A 72 -4.61 2.33 5.52
CA LYS A 72 -4.38 3.65 4.92
C LYS A 72 -3.21 4.38 5.58
N LEU A 73 -3.14 4.37 6.92
CA LEU A 73 -2.05 5.00 7.65
C LEU A 73 -0.69 4.35 7.33
N GLN A 74 -0.62 3.02 7.32
CA GLN A 74 0.61 2.28 6.99
C GLN A 74 1.08 2.56 5.57
N ILE A 75 0.17 2.57 4.59
CA ILE A 75 0.50 2.87 3.19
C ILE A 75 1.04 4.30 3.05
N HIS A 76 0.41 5.28 3.69
CA HIS A 76 0.92 6.66 3.67
C HIS A 76 2.30 6.79 4.32
N GLN A 77 2.54 6.10 5.43
CA GLN A 77 3.85 6.09 6.08
C GLN A 77 4.92 5.51 5.14
N LYS A 78 4.66 4.35 4.54
CA LYS A 78 5.59 3.72 3.59
C LYS A 78 5.84 4.60 2.36
N GLN A 79 4.80 5.21 1.80
CA GLN A 79 4.94 6.11 0.65
C GLN A 79 5.81 7.32 0.99
N ASN A 80 5.63 7.92 2.18
CA ASN A 80 6.47 9.02 2.63
C ASN A 80 7.92 8.60 2.80
N GLU A 81 8.19 7.43 3.39
CA GLU A 81 9.56 6.89 3.49
C GLU A 81 10.20 6.74 2.12
N MET A 82 9.47 6.19 1.15
CA MET A 82 9.97 6.03 -0.22
C MET A 82 10.26 7.37 -0.90
N ILE A 83 9.38 8.36 -0.77
CA ILE A 83 9.60 9.70 -1.35
C ILE A 83 10.85 10.36 -0.75
N LEU A 84 11.12 10.14 0.54
CA LEU A 84 12.29 10.71 1.21
C LEU A 84 13.60 10.01 0.82
N LEU A 85 13.55 8.77 0.34
CA LEU A 85 14.73 8.03 -0.11
C LEU A 85 15.15 8.39 -1.54
N ASP A 86 14.19 8.79 -2.38
CA ASP A 86 14.37 9.17 -3.79
C ASP A 86 14.99 10.58 -3.99
N HIS A 87 15.30 11.29 -2.90
CA HIS A 87 15.72 12.69 -2.88
C HIS A 87 17.08 12.91 -2.21
#